data_AF-A0A6J0VBV9-F1
#
_entry.id   AF-A0A6J0VBV9-F1
#
_cell.length_a   1.000
_cell.length_b   1.000
_cell.length_c   1.000
_cell.angle_alpha   90.00
_cell.angle_beta   90.00
_cell.angle_gamma   90.00
#
_symmetry.space_group_name_H-M   'P 1'
#
loop_
_entity.id
_entity.type
_entity.pdbx_description
1 polymer ?
#
loop_
_entity_poly.entity_id
_entity_poly.type
_entity_poly.pdbx_seq_one_letter_code
_entity_poly.pdbx_strand_id
1 'polypeptide(L)'
;MYIERDSRKTTLGKEKQTSSEYLSKCLDILICYIVQELPHILDDILSALASVSGRKHPSTIQTKQLKACLPMIPVVLHLVTSQVFRPQIVTEEFLCSYGTILNFIKSIDSGETNLDGAVGQTASEELVKTVLSIFEAILQHPVLIMHYHLTVIDYILPPLISLVFSQNVEWRFFSLRLLSETTSVLVSHRVMAEERENFNSDNKLLCLIRESLLPQFEQILTDPDPVPAYALKLLVALTEYSSAFTRLVEENHLVSTIFQVILEHQDMLLGNTIQNAAALLNNLVSYNSSNMALLYEQGLVHHICNLLIETAALCLDADDKSNIKTANNLFLSLLGILHHTLIYTANIVRLTLQAQKAGIGGDTQAAEDLLLINKPLTDLISLLIQLQWTLPDLHPWLHLRPFWSMARKNT
;
A
#
# COMPACT_ATOMS: atom_id res chain seq x y z
N MET A 1 50.56 -7.44 -19.45
CA MET A 1 50.45 -7.48 -20.91
C MET A 1 50.49 -6.03 -21.39
N TYR A 2 51.58 -5.64 -22.05
CA TYR A 2 51.90 -4.27 -22.45
C TYR A 2 50.88 -3.78 -23.49
N ILE A 3 50.19 -2.67 -23.21
CA ILE A 3 49.38 -1.94 -24.19
C ILE A 3 50.34 -1.05 -24.95
N GLU A 4 50.86 -1.55 -26.07
CA GLU A 4 51.65 -0.73 -26.99
C GLU A 4 50.75 0.22 -27.76
N ARG A 5 51.17 1.48 -27.71
CA ARG A 5 50.67 2.63 -28.46
C ARG A 5 50.85 2.39 -29.95
N ASP A 6 49.75 2.36 -30.70
CA ASP A 6 49.77 2.71 -32.11
C ASP A 6 48.90 3.96 -32.33
N SER A 7 49.48 5.11 -31.98
CA SER A 7 48.89 6.43 -32.14
C SER A 7 49.43 7.10 -33.39
N ARG A 8 49.29 6.46 -34.56
CA ARG A 8 49.64 7.09 -35.84
C ARG A 8 48.55 6.89 -36.88
N LYS A 9 47.77 7.97 -37.05
CA LYS A 9 46.96 8.34 -38.22
C LYS A 9 45.75 7.43 -38.49
N THR A 10 44.66 7.71 -37.78
CA THR A 10 43.32 7.36 -38.27
C THR A 10 42.38 8.55 -38.24
N THR A 11 41.76 8.76 -39.40
CA THR A 11 40.82 9.80 -39.79
C THR A 11 39.69 9.94 -38.76
N LEU A 12 39.62 11.10 -38.10
CA LEU A 12 38.92 11.30 -36.83
C LEU A 12 37.37 11.23 -36.83
N GLY A 13 36.73 10.81 -37.92
CA GLY A 13 35.27 10.91 -38.09
C GLY A 13 34.53 9.61 -38.42
N LYS A 14 35.03 8.79 -39.37
CA LYS A 14 34.28 7.63 -39.88
C LYS A 14 34.57 6.31 -39.14
N GLU A 15 35.80 6.08 -38.69
CA GLU A 15 36.17 4.83 -37.99
C GLU A 15 35.60 4.72 -36.57
N LYS A 16 35.52 5.84 -35.83
CA LYS A 16 34.87 5.88 -34.51
C LYS A 16 33.38 5.54 -34.59
N GLN A 17 32.74 5.90 -35.70
CA GLN A 17 31.32 5.65 -35.95
C GLN A 17 31.06 4.18 -36.25
N THR A 18 31.91 3.54 -37.07
CA THR A 18 31.84 2.10 -37.35
C THR A 18 32.23 1.22 -36.15
N SER A 19 33.19 1.66 -35.32
CA SER A 19 33.54 0.93 -34.09
C SER A 19 32.44 1.00 -33.03
N SER A 20 31.78 2.16 -32.92
CA SER A 20 30.62 2.34 -32.04
C SER A 20 29.43 1.50 -32.50
N GLU A 21 29.19 1.39 -33.81
CA GLU A 21 28.12 0.56 -34.37
C GLU A 21 28.39 -0.93 -34.16
N TYR A 22 29.64 -1.39 -34.34
CA TYR A 22 30.03 -2.76 -34.04
C TYR A 22 29.83 -3.10 -32.57
N LEU A 23 30.28 -2.22 -31.66
CA LEU A 23 30.11 -2.44 -30.22
C LEU A 23 28.63 -2.45 -29.81
N SER A 24 27.80 -1.58 -30.41
CA SER A 24 26.35 -1.60 -30.22
C SER A 24 25.76 -2.95 -30.62
N LYS A 25 26.11 -3.47 -31.81
CA LYS A 25 25.64 -4.78 -32.27
C LYS A 25 26.09 -5.92 -31.36
N CYS A 26 27.33 -5.89 -30.87
CA CYS A 26 27.81 -6.88 -29.90
C CYS A 26 27.00 -6.82 -28.60
N LEU A 27 26.70 -5.61 -28.12
CA LEU A 27 25.88 -5.41 -26.94
C LEU A 27 24.44 -5.90 -27.16
N ASP A 28 23.84 -5.60 -28.32
CA ASP A 28 22.49 -6.03 -28.67
C ASP A 28 22.39 -7.57 -28.69
N ILE A 29 23.37 -8.25 -29.31
CA ILE A 29 23.43 -9.71 -29.34
C ILE A 29 23.58 -10.28 -27.93
N LEU A 30 24.45 -9.68 -27.10
CA LEU A 30 24.62 -10.11 -25.71
C LEU A 30 23.32 -9.93 -24.92
N ILE A 31 22.62 -8.82 -25.12
CA ILE A 31 21.34 -8.55 -24.46
C ILE A 31 20.32 -9.61 -24.88
N CYS A 32 20.16 -9.84 -26.18
CA CYS A 32 19.24 -10.85 -26.70
C CYS A 32 19.55 -12.25 -26.15
N TYR A 33 20.84 -12.62 -26.09
CA TYR A 33 21.25 -13.91 -25.53
C TYR A 33 20.85 -14.05 -24.06
N ILE A 34 21.16 -13.05 -23.23
CA ILE A 34 20.81 -13.08 -21.79
C ILE A 34 19.29 -13.14 -21.59
N VAL A 35 18.52 -12.38 -22.39
CA VAL A 35 17.05 -12.40 -22.34
C VAL A 35 16.50 -13.79 -22.69
N GLN A 36 17.10 -14.47 -23.67
CA GLN A 36 16.70 -15.82 -24.10
C GLN A 36 17.11 -16.92 -23.13
N GLU A 37 18.23 -16.76 -22.42
CA GLU A 37 18.71 -17.74 -21.44
C GLU A 37 17.96 -17.68 -20.10
N LEU A 38 17.40 -16.53 -19.72
CA LEU A 38 16.70 -16.38 -18.44
C LEU A 38 15.53 -17.36 -18.23
N PRO A 39 14.64 -17.61 -19.21
CA PRO A 39 13.63 -18.66 -19.09
C PRO A 39 14.21 -20.04 -18.74
N HIS A 40 15.34 -20.42 -19.35
CA HIS A 40 16.00 -21.69 -19.05
C HIS A 40 16.52 -21.76 -17.62
N ILE A 41 17.08 -20.65 -17.11
CA ILE A 41 17.51 -20.53 -15.72
C ILE A 41 16.31 -20.71 -14.77
N LEU A 42 15.17 -20.07 -15.09
CA LEU A 42 13.94 -20.20 -14.29
C LEU A 42 13.37 -21.62 -14.34
N ASP A 43 13.38 -22.27 -15.50
CA ASP A 43 12.90 -23.65 -15.66
C ASP A 43 13.74 -24.65 -14.84
N ASP A 44 15.07 -24.48 -14.82
CA ASP A 44 15.97 -25.30 -14.01
C ASP A 44 15.70 -25.13 -12.51
N ILE A 45 15.49 -23.89 -12.07
CA ILE A 45 15.13 -23.58 -10.69
C ILE A 45 13.77 -24.20 -10.34
N LEU A 46 12.74 -23.96 -11.15
CA LEU A 46 11.40 -24.48 -10.93
C LEU A 46 11.38 -26.00 -10.90
N SER A 47 12.12 -26.65 -11.80
CA SER A 47 12.26 -28.11 -11.83
C SER A 47 12.92 -28.64 -10.55
N ALA A 48 13.96 -27.96 -10.06
CA ALA A 48 14.63 -28.32 -8.82
C ALA A 48 13.69 -28.19 -7.61
N LEU A 49 12.95 -27.08 -7.51
CA LEU A 49 11.97 -26.81 -6.46
C LEU A 49 10.80 -27.79 -6.50
N ALA A 50 10.23 -28.03 -7.67
CA ALA A 50 9.13 -28.98 -7.88
C ALA A 50 9.51 -30.40 -7.43
N SER A 51 10.77 -30.81 -7.64
CA SER A 51 11.25 -32.14 -7.23
C SER A 51 11.18 -32.36 -5.71
N VAL A 52 11.23 -31.30 -4.91
CA VAL A 52 11.24 -31.35 -3.45
C VAL A 52 9.94 -30.86 -2.81
N SER A 53 9.01 -30.32 -3.59
CA SER A 53 7.71 -29.86 -3.09
C SER A 53 6.97 -30.97 -2.32
N GLY A 54 6.51 -30.64 -1.12
CA GLY A 54 5.81 -31.56 -0.21
C GLY A 54 6.69 -32.58 0.51
N ARG A 55 8.03 -32.45 0.40
CA ARG A 55 8.97 -33.39 1.04
C ARG A 55 9.65 -32.79 2.25
N LYS A 56 9.71 -33.57 3.34
CA LYS A 56 10.47 -33.23 4.55
C LYS A 56 11.94 -33.66 4.50
N HIS A 57 12.28 -34.62 3.63
CA HIS A 57 13.64 -35.16 3.52
C HIS A 57 14.03 -35.32 2.04
N PRO A 58 14.57 -34.27 1.40
CA PRO A 58 15.09 -34.34 0.04
C PRO A 58 16.25 -35.34 -0.08
N SER A 59 16.33 -36.05 -1.21
CA SER A 59 17.45 -36.98 -1.45
C SER A 59 18.76 -36.25 -1.73
N THR A 60 19.89 -36.97 -1.70
CA THR A 60 21.22 -36.40 -2.01
C THR A 60 21.27 -35.81 -3.42
N ILE A 61 20.60 -36.42 -4.40
CA ILE A 61 20.54 -35.94 -5.78
C ILE A 61 19.77 -34.62 -5.85
N GLN A 62 18.62 -34.56 -5.18
CA GLN A 62 17.77 -33.37 -5.13
C GLN A 62 18.48 -32.22 -4.42
N THR A 63 19.15 -32.52 -3.31
CA THR A 63 19.97 -31.56 -2.57
C THR A 63 21.09 -30.98 -3.44
N LYS A 64 21.77 -31.84 -4.22
CA LYS A 64 22.82 -31.39 -5.14
C LYS A 64 22.25 -30.49 -6.24
N GLN A 65 21.07 -30.82 -6.76
CA GLN A 65 20.39 -29.99 -7.77
C GLN A 65 19.98 -28.63 -7.20
N LEU A 66 19.36 -28.57 -6.03
CA LEU A 66 19.01 -27.32 -5.36
C LEU A 66 20.25 -26.42 -5.13
N LYS A 67 21.36 -27.00 -4.65
CA LYS A 67 22.61 -26.26 -4.43
C LYS A 67 23.24 -25.74 -5.72
N ALA A 68 22.92 -26.33 -6.87
CA ALA A 68 23.38 -25.85 -8.17
C ALA A 68 22.45 -24.75 -8.73
N CYS A 69 21.13 -24.89 -8.58
CA CYS A 69 20.15 -24.00 -9.19
C CYS A 69 19.84 -22.75 -8.36
N LEU A 70 19.65 -22.86 -7.04
CA LEU A 70 19.22 -21.72 -6.19
C LEU A 70 20.18 -20.53 -6.18
N PRO A 71 21.51 -20.71 -6.28
CA PRO A 71 22.44 -19.57 -6.41
C PRO A 71 22.23 -18.72 -7.67
N MET A 72 21.39 -19.14 -8.63
CA MET A 72 21.02 -18.34 -9.80
C MET A 72 19.87 -17.36 -9.55
N ILE A 73 19.11 -17.48 -8.45
CA ILE A 73 18.03 -16.55 -8.11
C ILE A 73 18.50 -15.08 -8.04
N PRO A 74 19.66 -14.74 -7.43
CA PRO A 74 20.20 -13.38 -7.48
C PRO A 74 20.45 -12.84 -8.89
N VAL A 75 20.74 -13.68 -9.88
CA VAL A 75 20.86 -13.26 -11.28
C VAL A 75 19.53 -12.70 -11.78
N VAL A 76 18.42 -13.36 -11.45
CA VAL A 76 17.06 -12.87 -11.77
C VAL A 76 16.83 -11.48 -11.19
N LEU A 77 17.20 -11.27 -9.92
CA LEU A 77 17.10 -9.96 -9.27
C LEU A 77 17.94 -8.89 -9.99
N HIS A 78 19.18 -9.20 -10.36
CA HIS A 78 20.03 -8.26 -11.09
C HIS A 78 19.49 -7.90 -12.49
N LEU A 79 18.86 -8.85 -13.18
CA LEU A 79 18.25 -8.58 -14.48
C LEU A 79 16.98 -7.74 -14.34
N VAL A 80 16.15 -8.01 -13.34
CA VAL A 80 14.92 -7.23 -13.06
C VAL A 80 15.24 -5.80 -12.59
N THR A 81 16.33 -5.60 -11.86
CA THR A 81 16.77 -4.25 -11.45
C THR A 81 17.41 -3.44 -12.59
N SER A 82 17.90 -4.11 -13.64
CA SER A 82 18.49 -3.46 -14.80
C SER A 82 17.46 -2.76 -15.69
N GLN A 83 17.72 -1.49 -16.01
CA GLN A 83 16.89 -0.72 -16.95
C GLN A 83 16.89 -1.28 -18.37
N VAL A 84 17.93 -2.03 -18.75
CA VAL A 84 18.09 -2.61 -20.10
C VAL A 84 17.31 -3.92 -20.21
N PHE A 85 17.41 -4.79 -19.20
CA PHE A 85 16.84 -6.13 -19.24
C PHE A 85 15.39 -6.18 -18.77
N ARG A 86 15.04 -5.48 -17.68
CA ARG A 86 13.69 -5.48 -17.08
C ARG A 86 12.54 -5.39 -18.10
N PRO A 87 12.49 -4.40 -19.02
CA PRO A 87 11.36 -4.28 -19.94
C PRO A 87 11.27 -5.44 -20.95
N GLN A 88 12.33 -6.21 -21.15
CA GLN A 88 12.37 -7.34 -22.07
C GLN A 88 12.07 -8.68 -21.38
N ILE A 89 12.34 -8.79 -20.08
CA ILE A 89 12.23 -10.06 -19.33
C ILE A 89 10.98 -10.15 -18.47
N VAL A 90 10.44 -9.03 -17.98
CA VAL A 90 9.24 -9.05 -17.13
C VAL A 90 8.04 -9.18 -18.05
N THR A 91 7.72 -10.43 -18.40
CA THR A 91 6.58 -10.84 -19.20
C THR A 91 5.52 -11.54 -18.33
N GLU A 92 4.35 -11.84 -18.90
CA GLU A 92 3.34 -12.67 -18.23
C GLU A 92 3.90 -14.04 -17.84
N GLU A 93 4.63 -14.70 -18.73
CA GLU A 93 5.27 -16.00 -18.47
C GLU A 93 6.27 -15.92 -17.31
N PHE A 94 7.08 -14.86 -17.28
CA PHE A 94 8.00 -14.60 -16.16
C PHE A 94 7.24 -14.46 -14.83
N LEU A 95 6.14 -13.71 -14.81
CA LEU A 95 5.33 -13.50 -13.60
C LEU A 95 4.62 -14.78 -13.14
N CYS A 96 4.17 -15.63 -14.07
CA CYS A 96 3.65 -16.97 -13.76
C CYS A 96 4.73 -17.86 -13.11
N SER A 97 5.93 -17.89 -13.69
CA SER A 97 7.08 -18.61 -13.13
C SER A 97 7.44 -18.09 -11.74
N TYR A 98 7.49 -16.77 -11.58
CA TYR A 98 7.72 -16.12 -10.29
C TYR A 98 6.64 -16.45 -9.24
N GLY A 99 5.36 -16.43 -9.62
CA GLY A 99 4.25 -16.83 -8.75
C GLY A 99 4.35 -18.29 -8.31
N THR A 100 4.90 -19.17 -9.15
CA THR A 100 5.18 -20.57 -8.79
C THR A 100 6.29 -20.66 -7.73
N ILE A 101 7.35 -19.84 -7.85
CA ILE A 101 8.40 -19.75 -6.83
C ILE A 101 7.84 -19.21 -5.50
N LEU A 102 6.97 -18.19 -5.53
CA LEU A 102 6.29 -17.69 -4.33
C LEU A 102 5.40 -18.74 -3.66
N ASN A 103 4.69 -19.56 -4.45
CA ASN A 103 3.92 -20.68 -3.90
C ASN A 103 4.83 -21.72 -3.23
N PHE A 104 6.04 -21.94 -3.75
CA PHE A 104 7.01 -22.78 -3.07
C PHE A 104 7.43 -22.20 -1.71
N ILE A 105 7.66 -20.88 -1.62
CA ILE A 105 7.94 -20.20 -0.35
C ILE A 105 6.80 -20.37 0.65
N LYS A 106 5.55 -20.24 0.21
CA LYS A 106 4.38 -20.56 1.03
C LYS A 106 4.42 -22.00 1.56
N SER A 107 4.82 -22.99 0.76
CA SER A 107 4.97 -24.38 1.22
C SER A 107 6.15 -24.59 2.17
N ILE A 108 7.18 -23.74 2.14
CA ILE A 108 8.23 -23.71 3.17
C ILE A 108 7.63 -23.18 4.48
N ASP A 109 6.93 -22.04 4.42
CA ASP A 109 6.33 -21.37 5.58
C ASP A 109 5.32 -22.26 6.32
N SER A 110 4.49 -23.00 5.58
CA SER A 110 3.52 -23.95 6.16
C SER A 110 4.16 -25.21 6.76
N GLY A 111 5.47 -25.41 6.58
CA GLY A 111 6.19 -26.62 7.00
C GLY A 111 5.89 -27.86 6.14
N GLU A 112 5.21 -27.69 5.00
CA GLU A 112 4.92 -28.75 4.05
C GLU A 112 6.21 -29.26 3.38
N THR A 113 7.12 -28.33 3.08
CA THR A 113 8.43 -28.61 2.48
C THR A 113 9.56 -28.16 3.39
N ASN A 114 10.50 -29.07 3.70
CA ASN A 114 11.68 -28.73 4.50
C ASN A 114 12.87 -28.44 3.59
N LEU A 115 13.08 -27.15 3.28
CA LEU A 115 14.22 -26.70 2.49
C LEU A 115 15.51 -26.64 3.32
N ASP A 116 15.41 -26.30 4.60
CA ASP A 116 16.55 -26.09 5.51
C ASP A 116 17.40 -27.35 5.64
N GLY A 117 16.77 -28.53 5.65
CA GLY A 117 17.45 -29.82 5.69
C GLY A 117 18.30 -30.11 4.44
N ALA A 118 18.01 -29.50 3.30
CA ALA A 118 18.75 -29.71 2.05
C ALA A 118 19.87 -28.68 1.85
N VAL A 119 19.55 -27.40 1.98
CA VAL A 119 20.48 -26.30 1.64
C VAL A 119 21.02 -25.54 2.85
N GLY A 120 20.43 -25.73 4.02
CA GLY A 120 20.75 -25.01 5.26
C GLY A 120 19.83 -23.80 5.47
N GLN A 121 19.53 -23.51 6.73
CA GLN A 121 18.64 -22.41 7.16
C GLN A 121 19.01 -21.08 6.51
N THR A 122 20.28 -20.69 6.56
CA THR A 122 20.76 -19.41 6.01
C THR A 122 20.51 -19.30 4.50
N ALA A 123 20.69 -20.39 3.75
CA ALA A 123 20.46 -20.38 2.30
C ALA A 123 18.97 -20.34 1.96
N SER A 124 18.13 -20.96 2.80
CA SER A 124 16.66 -20.92 2.70
C SER A 124 16.13 -19.51 2.97
N GLU A 125 16.61 -18.85 4.03
CA GLU A 125 16.25 -17.46 4.37
C GLU A 125 16.70 -16.46 3.31
N GLU A 126 17.93 -16.58 2.81
CA GLU A 126 18.44 -15.73 1.71
C GLU A 126 17.67 -15.96 0.40
N LEU A 127 17.24 -17.19 0.12
CA LEU A 127 16.35 -17.47 -1.02
C LEU A 127 15.05 -16.69 -0.88
N VAL A 128 14.35 -16.81 0.26
CA VAL A 128 13.06 -16.15 0.48
C VAL A 128 13.21 -14.64 0.36
N LYS A 129 14.23 -14.07 1.01
CA LYS A 129 14.54 -12.64 0.94
C LYS A 129 14.81 -12.18 -0.49
N THR A 130 15.60 -12.92 -1.26
CA THR A 130 15.92 -12.57 -2.64
C THR A 130 14.69 -12.65 -3.53
N VAL A 131 13.86 -13.68 -3.38
CA VAL A 131 12.60 -13.82 -4.13
C VAL A 131 11.67 -12.65 -3.85
N LEU A 132 11.43 -12.32 -2.58
CA LEU A 132 10.59 -11.17 -2.23
C LEU A 132 11.17 -9.85 -2.77
N SER A 133 12.50 -9.70 -2.77
CA SER A 133 13.20 -8.53 -3.33
C SER A 133 13.05 -8.42 -4.85
N ILE A 134 12.88 -9.54 -5.58
CA ILE A 134 12.61 -9.51 -7.03
C ILE A 134 11.30 -8.78 -7.28
N PHE A 135 10.24 -9.10 -6.53
CA PHE A 135 8.96 -8.42 -6.73
C PHE A 135 8.95 -6.98 -6.24
N GLU A 136 9.69 -6.66 -5.16
CA GLU A 136 9.93 -5.27 -4.78
C GLU A 136 10.56 -4.48 -5.94
N ALA A 137 11.56 -5.05 -6.62
CA ALA A 137 12.19 -4.41 -7.78
C ALA A 137 11.22 -4.23 -8.96
N ILE A 138 10.26 -5.14 -9.16
CA ILE A 138 9.22 -4.99 -10.19
C ILE A 138 8.24 -3.87 -9.79
N LEU A 139 7.85 -3.80 -8.52
CA LEU A 139 6.94 -2.77 -7.98
C LEU A 139 7.48 -1.34 -8.12
N GLN A 140 8.80 -1.16 -8.15
CA GLN A 140 9.42 0.14 -8.47
C GLN A 140 9.10 0.64 -9.90
N HIS A 141 8.46 -0.20 -10.72
CA HIS A 141 8.02 0.12 -12.09
C HIS A 141 6.53 -0.17 -12.26
N PRO A 142 5.63 0.72 -11.76
CA PRO A 142 4.18 0.50 -11.73
C PRO A 142 3.57 0.11 -13.08
N VAL A 143 4.11 0.63 -14.18
CA VAL A 143 3.68 0.31 -15.56
C VAL A 143 3.69 -1.20 -15.84
N LEU A 144 4.63 -1.96 -15.29
CA LEU A 144 4.70 -3.41 -15.49
C LEU A 144 3.58 -4.13 -14.72
N ILE A 145 3.32 -3.71 -13.49
CA ILE A 145 2.24 -4.26 -12.64
C ILE A 145 0.88 -3.96 -13.27
N MET A 146 0.71 -2.76 -13.81
CA MET A 146 -0.48 -2.32 -14.54
C MET A 146 -0.70 -3.16 -15.80
N HIS A 147 0.35 -3.34 -16.60
CA HIS A 147 0.28 -4.07 -17.86
C HIS A 147 -0.09 -5.56 -17.65
N TYR A 148 0.43 -6.19 -16.59
CA TYR A 148 0.19 -7.59 -16.27
C TYR A 148 -0.73 -7.81 -15.05
N HIS A 149 -1.68 -6.90 -14.83
CA HIS A 149 -2.49 -6.87 -13.59
C HIS A 149 -3.24 -8.19 -13.31
N LEU A 150 -3.79 -8.86 -14.34
CA LEU A 150 -4.48 -10.14 -14.17
C LEU A 150 -3.53 -11.22 -13.67
N THR A 151 -2.36 -11.33 -14.28
CA THR A 151 -1.32 -12.30 -13.88
C THR A 151 -0.87 -12.05 -12.44
N VAL A 152 -0.70 -10.78 -12.04
CA VAL A 152 -0.36 -10.40 -10.67
C VAL A 152 -1.46 -10.83 -9.69
N ILE A 153 -2.73 -10.55 -10.00
CA ILE A 153 -3.88 -10.94 -9.17
C ILE A 153 -3.99 -12.46 -9.04
N ASP A 154 -3.69 -13.20 -10.10
CA ASP A 154 -3.93 -14.64 -10.18
C ASP A 154 -2.80 -15.47 -9.58
N TYR A 155 -1.55 -15.05 -9.79
CA TYR A 155 -0.38 -15.87 -9.46
C TYR A 155 0.48 -15.30 -8.32
N ILE A 156 0.41 -13.99 -8.05
CA ILE A 156 1.30 -13.32 -7.10
C ILE A 156 0.58 -12.95 -5.80
N LEU A 157 -0.61 -12.35 -5.89
CA LEU A 157 -1.34 -11.93 -4.68
C LEU A 157 -1.71 -13.10 -3.75
N PRO A 158 -2.20 -14.26 -4.24
CA PRO A 158 -2.60 -15.36 -3.35
C PRO A 158 -1.46 -15.88 -2.45
N PRO A 159 -0.23 -16.18 -2.96
CA PRO A 159 0.85 -16.59 -2.07
C PRO A 159 1.33 -15.46 -1.15
N LEU A 160 1.33 -14.19 -1.60
CA LEU A 160 1.66 -13.06 -0.72
C LEU A 160 0.68 -12.93 0.45
N ILE A 161 -0.63 -13.04 0.18
CA ILE A 161 -1.66 -13.00 1.24
C ILE A 161 -1.44 -14.14 2.24
N SER A 162 -1.09 -15.34 1.78
CA SER A 162 -0.77 -16.45 2.68
C SER A 162 0.43 -16.12 3.59
N LEU A 163 1.45 -15.47 3.04
CA LEU A 163 2.66 -15.10 3.79
C LEU A 163 2.45 -13.95 4.77
N VAL A 164 1.40 -13.13 4.61
CA VAL A 164 0.99 -12.15 5.65
C VAL A 164 0.61 -12.85 6.95
N PHE A 165 0.27 -14.15 6.92
CA PHE A 165 -0.05 -14.94 8.11
C PHE A 165 1.10 -15.85 8.55
N SER A 166 2.30 -15.64 8.01
CA SER A 166 3.50 -16.36 8.40
C SER A 166 3.81 -16.19 9.89
N GLN A 167 4.37 -17.25 10.49
CA GLN A 167 4.96 -17.19 11.83
C GLN A 167 6.30 -16.43 11.84
N ASN A 168 6.94 -16.30 10.68
CA ASN A 168 8.13 -15.49 10.51
C ASN A 168 7.72 -14.02 10.40
N VAL A 169 8.09 -13.24 11.43
CA VAL A 169 7.75 -11.81 11.55
C VAL A 169 8.27 -11.00 10.37
N GLU A 170 9.48 -11.29 9.87
CA GLU A 170 10.06 -10.57 8.74
C GLU A 170 9.30 -10.86 7.43
N TRP A 171 8.92 -12.13 7.21
CA TRP A 171 8.20 -12.54 6.01
C TRP A 171 6.79 -11.97 6.00
N ARG A 172 6.11 -12.02 7.16
CA ARG A 172 4.80 -11.41 7.38
C ARG A 172 4.83 -9.92 7.06
N PHE A 173 5.77 -9.20 7.67
CA PHE A 173 5.95 -7.76 7.46
C PHE A 173 6.21 -7.44 5.97
N PHE A 174 7.19 -8.12 5.36
CA PHE A 174 7.60 -7.81 3.99
C PHE A 174 6.49 -8.14 3.00
N SER A 175 5.77 -9.25 3.19
CA SER A 175 4.65 -9.65 2.34
C SER A 175 3.48 -8.67 2.44
N LEU A 176 3.17 -8.18 3.65
CA LEU A 176 2.13 -7.16 3.82
C LEU A 176 2.50 -5.84 3.14
N ARG A 177 3.78 -5.42 3.25
CA ARG A 177 4.29 -4.24 2.54
C ARG A 177 4.10 -4.38 1.03
N LEU A 178 4.55 -5.49 0.45
CA LEU A 178 4.40 -5.77 -0.98
C LEU A 178 2.92 -5.80 -1.39
N LEU A 179 2.05 -6.45 -0.60
CA LEU A 179 0.62 -6.52 -0.85
C LEU A 179 -0.04 -5.14 -0.85
N SER A 180 0.30 -4.31 0.14
CA SER A 180 -0.18 -2.93 0.29
C SER A 180 0.22 -2.06 -0.90
N GLU A 181 1.49 -2.12 -1.32
CA GLU A 181 2.00 -1.37 -2.47
C GLU A 181 1.39 -1.86 -3.79
N THR A 182 1.32 -3.17 -3.99
CA THR A 182 0.72 -3.77 -5.20
C THR A 182 -0.74 -3.36 -5.32
N THR A 183 -1.50 -3.46 -4.24
CA THR A 183 -2.92 -3.07 -4.23
C THR A 183 -3.08 -1.59 -4.53
N SER A 184 -2.23 -0.73 -3.95
CA SER A 184 -2.23 0.72 -4.23
C SER A 184 -2.00 1.01 -5.72
N VAL A 185 -1.04 0.33 -6.35
CA VAL A 185 -0.75 0.48 -7.79
C VAL A 185 -1.91 -0.02 -8.65
N LEU A 186 -2.45 -1.19 -8.33
CA LEU A 186 -3.57 -1.79 -9.07
C LEU A 186 -4.83 -0.92 -8.99
N VAL A 187 -5.17 -0.41 -7.81
CA VAL A 187 -6.29 0.51 -7.60
C VAL A 187 -6.06 1.83 -8.35
N SER A 188 -4.87 2.43 -8.22
CA SER A 188 -4.56 3.71 -8.88
C SER A 188 -4.67 3.63 -10.40
N HIS A 189 -4.23 2.53 -11.00
CA HIS A 189 -4.41 2.27 -12.44
C HIS A 189 -5.87 2.32 -12.84
N ARG A 190 -6.73 1.67 -12.06
CA ARG A 190 -8.16 1.52 -12.36
C ARG A 190 -8.94 2.82 -12.21
N VAL A 191 -8.47 3.74 -11.35
CA VAL A 191 -9.04 5.09 -11.26
C VAL A 191 -8.65 5.95 -12.47
N MET A 192 -7.44 5.76 -13.00
CA MET A 192 -6.92 6.53 -14.15
C MET A 192 -7.39 5.99 -15.51
N ALA A 193 -7.52 4.67 -15.62
CA ALA A 193 -8.07 3.99 -16.77
C ALA A 193 -9.60 4.05 -16.65
N GLU A 194 -10.27 4.93 -17.39
CA GLU A 194 -11.73 4.96 -17.56
C GLU A 194 -12.27 3.69 -18.27
N GLU A 195 -11.63 2.54 -18.05
CA GLU A 195 -11.86 1.28 -18.73
C GLU A 195 -13.13 0.61 -18.19
N ARG A 196 -14.20 0.70 -18.99
CA ARG A 196 -15.48 0.00 -18.79
C ARG A 196 -15.41 -1.53 -18.95
N GLU A 197 -14.23 -2.15 -18.89
CA GLU A 197 -14.06 -3.54 -19.34
C GLU A 197 -13.14 -4.37 -18.44
N ASN A 198 -13.43 -4.52 -17.13
CA ASN A 198 -13.15 -5.80 -16.44
C ASN A 198 -13.78 -5.95 -15.03
N PHE A 199 -15.11 -5.88 -14.92
CA PHE A 199 -15.84 -6.16 -13.66
C PHE A 199 -15.43 -7.48 -12.96
N ASN A 200 -14.91 -8.47 -13.70
CA ASN A 200 -14.53 -9.76 -13.14
C ASN A 200 -13.22 -9.72 -12.32
N SER A 201 -12.22 -8.94 -12.75
CA SER A 201 -10.94 -8.84 -12.04
C SER A 201 -11.04 -8.02 -10.76
N ASP A 202 -11.91 -7.00 -10.77
CA ASP A 202 -12.26 -6.15 -9.64
C ASP A 202 -12.83 -6.97 -8.50
N ASN A 203 -13.80 -7.81 -8.85
CA ASN A 203 -14.38 -8.75 -7.90
C ASN A 203 -13.32 -9.72 -7.40
N LYS A 204 -12.37 -10.17 -8.22
CA LYS A 204 -11.34 -11.12 -7.78
C LYS A 204 -10.39 -10.53 -6.73
N LEU A 205 -9.82 -9.34 -6.97
CA LEU A 205 -8.96 -8.66 -5.98
C LEU A 205 -9.72 -8.41 -4.67
N LEU A 206 -10.93 -7.84 -4.77
CA LEU A 206 -11.73 -7.51 -3.60
C LEU A 206 -12.18 -8.77 -2.85
N CYS A 207 -12.59 -9.83 -3.55
CA CYS A 207 -12.94 -11.12 -2.94
C CYS A 207 -11.74 -11.76 -2.24
N LEU A 208 -10.56 -11.78 -2.87
CA LEU A 208 -9.34 -12.33 -2.27
C LEU A 208 -9.04 -11.67 -0.92
N ILE A 209 -9.06 -10.34 -0.88
CA ILE A 209 -8.77 -9.58 0.35
C ILE A 209 -9.89 -9.74 1.37
N ARG A 210 -11.16 -9.65 0.95
CA ARG A 210 -12.33 -9.82 1.84
C ARG A 210 -12.36 -11.19 2.50
N GLU A 211 -12.11 -12.25 1.74
CA GLU A 211 -12.26 -13.62 2.22
C GLU A 211 -11.03 -14.12 2.99
N SER A 212 -9.84 -13.68 2.59
CA SER A 212 -8.59 -14.20 3.14
C SER A 212 -7.98 -13.30 4.21
N LEU A 213 -8.03 -11.97 4.03
CA LEU A 213 -7.28 -11.03 4.85
C LEU A 213 -8.14 -10.35 5.92
N LEU A 214 -9.34 -9.91 5.54
CA LEU A 214 -10.22 -9.11 6.40
C LEU A 214 -10.59 -9.79 7.74
N PRO A 215 -10.83 -11.11 7.82
CA PRO A 215 -11.19 -11.76 9.10
C PRO A 215 -10.12 -11.69 10.19
N GLN A 216 -8.86 -11.43 9.81
CA GLN A 216 -7.73 -11.36 10.73
C GLN A 216 -7.13 -9.96 10.81
N PHE A 217 -7.80 -8.96 10.21
CA PHE A 217 -7.24 -7.62 10.08
C PHE A 217 -7.05 -6.92 11.41
N GLU A 218 -7.92 -7.20 12.39
CA GLU A 218 -7.77 -6.70 13.76
C GLU A 218 -6.42 -7.13 14.36
N GLN A 219 -6.07 -8.41 14.24
CA GLN A 219 -4.79 -8.93 14.73
C GLN A 219 -3.60 -8.24 14.03
N ILE A 220 -3.68 -8.04 12.71
CA ILE A 220 -2.63 -7.36 11.93
C ILE A 220 -2.48 -5.90 12.38
N LEU A 221 -3.58 -5.21 12.72
CA LEU A 221 -3.52 -3.83 13.20
C LEU A 221 -2.93 -3.70 14.60
N THR A 222 -3.01 -4.75 15.42
CA THR A 222 -2.43 -4.77 16.78
C THR A 222 -0.98 -5.27 16.83
N ASP A 223 -0.40 -5.65 15.69
CA ASP A 223 1.01 -6.05 15.62
C ASP A 223 1.94 -4.85 15.85
N PRO A 224 3.21 -5.08 16.27
CA PRO A 224 4.17 -4.00 16.46
C PRO A 224 4.49 -3.28 15.15
N ASP A 225 4.89 -2.01 15.27
CA ASP A 225 5.40 -1.22 14.14
C ASP A 225 6.52 -1.97 13.38
N PRO A 226 6.57 -1.85 12.05
CA PRO A 226 5.77 -0.97 11.19
C PRO A 226 4.52 -1.65 10.56
N VAL A 227 4.08 -2.80 11.07
CA VAL A 227 3.00 -3.60 10.46
C VAL A 227 1.67 -2.83 10.32
N PRO A 228 1.17 -2.12 11.36
CA PRO A 228 -0.10 -1.40 11.27
C PRO A 228 -0.11 -0.33 10.18
N ALA A 229 1.02 0.34 9.93
CA ALA A 229 1.13 1.36 8.88
C ALA A 229 0.78 0.81 7.49
N TYR A 230 1.27 -0.40 7.15
CA TYR A 230 1.02 -1.02 5.84
C TYR A 230 -0.37 -1.64 5.74
N ALA A 231 -0.89 -2.16 6.85
CA ALA A 231 -2.27 -2.63 6.95
C ALA A 231 -3.25 -1.47 6.70
N LEU A 232 -3.08 -0.35 7.40
CA LEU A 232 -3.89 0.85 7.19
C LEU A 232 -3.77 1.37 5.76
N LYS A 233 -2.57 1.44 5.19
CA LYS A 233 -2.36 1.84 3.78
C LYS A 233 -3.15 0.96 2.80
N LEU A 234 -3.21 -0.35 3.06
CA LEU A 234 -3.98 -1.27 2.25
C LEU A 234 -5.50 -0.97 2.35
N LEU A 235 -6.02 -0.74 3.55
CA LEU A 235 -7.42 -0.33 3.74
C LEU A 235 -7.75 1.01 3.09
N VAL A 236 -6.84 1.99 3.17
CA VAL A 236 -6.99 3.29 2.49
C VAL A 236 -7.20 3.06 1.00
N ALA A 237 -6.28 2.33 0.34
CA ALA A 237 -6.40 2.05 -1.10
C ALA A 237 -7.72 1.35 -1.47
N LEU A 238 -8.18 0.40 -0.65
CA LEU A 238 -9.41 -0.35 -0.92
C LEU A 238 -10.69 0.47 -0.70
N THR A 239 -10.70 1.35 0.31
CA THR A 239 -11.84 2.21 0.63
C THR A 239 -11.94 3.41 -0.31
N GLU A 240 -10.83 3.90 -0.86
CA GLU A 240 -10.82 4.88 -1.96
C GLU A 240 -11.39 4.27 -3.25
N TYR A 241 -11.12 2.99 -3.50
CA TYR A 241 -11.58 2.31 -4.70
C TYR A 241 -13.05 1.88 -4.65
N SER A 242 -13.46 1.26 -3.54
CA SER A 242 -14.72 0.55 -3.45
C SER A 242 -15.47 0.90 -2.16
N SER A 243 -16.66 1.49 -2.35
CA SER A 243 -17.60 1.77 -1.26
C SER A 243 -18.10 0.52 -0.53
N ALA A 244 -18.02 -0.65 -1.17
CA ALA A 244 -18.30 -1.91 -0.51
C ALA A 244 -17.27 -2.21 0.60
N PHE A 245 -16.00 -1.82 0.40
CA PHE A 245 -14.97 -1.99 1.41
C PHE A 245 -15.16 -1.06 2.61
N THR A 246 -15.70 0.15 2.41
CA THR A 246 -16.10 1.03 3.52
C THR A 246 -17.08 0.34 4.46
N ARG A 247 -18.12 -0.32 3.92
CA ARG A 247 -19.08 -1.09 4.72
C ARG A 247 -18.43 -2.28 5.41
N LEU A 248 -17.54 -2.99 4.72
CA LEU A 248 -16.83 -4.13 5.30
C LEU A 248 -15.95 -3.73 6.50
N VAL A 249 -15.32 -2.56 6.47
CA VAL A 249 -14.57 -2.02 7.62
C VAL A 249 -15.48 -1.79 8.83
N GLU A 250 -16.69 -1.26 8.59
CA GLU A 250 -17.71 -1.05 9.63
C GLU A 250 -18.26 -2.39 10.17
N GLU A 251 -18.54 -3.36 9.30
CA GLU A 251 -19.11 -4.68 9.63
C GLU A 251 -18.14 -5.60 10.37
N ASN A 252 -16.83 -5.47 10.14
CA ASN A 252 -15.79 -6.29 10.78
C ASN A 252 -15.24 -5.65 12.06
N HIS A 253 -15.95 -4.69 12.65
CA HIS A 253 -15.59 -4.00 13.91
C HIS A 253 -14.21 -3.31 13.92
N LEU A 254 -13.61 -3.08 12.74
CA LEU A 254 -12.26 -2.52 12.63
C LEU A 254 -12.19 -1.06 13.07
N VAL A 255 -13.31 -0.34 13.05
CA VAL A 255 -13.39 1.07 13.49
C VAL A 255 -12.85 1.26 14.91
N SER A 256 -13.22 0.38 15.84
CA SER A 256 -12.72 0.43 17.21
C SER A 256 -11.21 0.22 17.25
N THR A 257 -10.70 -0.79 16.54
CA THR A 257 -9.27 -1.09 16.46
C THR A 257 -8.48 0.05 15.85
N ILE A 258 -9.02 0.73 14.83
CA ILE A 258 -8.38 1.90 14.19
C ILE A 258 -8.22 3.04 15.19
N PHE A 259 -9.25 3.35 16.00
CA PHE A 259 -9.11 4.38 17.04
C PHE A 259 -8.12 3.98 18.13
N GLN A 260 -8.06 2.69 18.50
CA GLN A 260 -7.05 2.19 19.42
C GLN A 260 -5.63 2.38 18.84
N VAL A 261 -5.42 2.02 17.58
CA VAL A 261 -4.13 2.23 16.90
C VAL A 261 -3.74 3.71 16.89
N ILE A 262 -4.71 4.62 16.65
CA ILE A 262 -4.46 6.06 16.74
C ILE A 262 -3.99 6.46 18.13
N LEU A 263 -4.63 5.97 19.20
CA LEU A 263 -4.25 6.25 20.58
C LEU A 263 -2.85 5.74 20.92
N GLU A 264 -2.51 4.53 20.47
CA GLU A 264 -1.22 3.90 20.74
C GLU A 264 -0.05 4.61 20.04
N HIS A 265 -0.31 5.34 18.95
CA HIS A 265 0.71 6.01 18.14
C HIS A 265 0.66 7.55 18.23
N GLN A 266 0.01 8.11 19.26
CA GLN A 266 -0.10 9.58 19.44
C GLN A 266 1.26 10.28 19.55
N ASP A 267 2.29 9.62 20.09
CA ASP A 267 3.63 10.21 20.19
C ASP A 267 4.33 10.34 18.82
N MET A 268 3.83 9.66 17.78
CA MET A 268 4.41 9.62 16.43
C MET A 268 3.44 10.19 15.38
N LEU A 269 2.98 11.44 15.59
CA LEU A 269 1.98 12.11 14.74
C LEU A 269 2.33 12.16 13.25
N LEU A 270 3.61 12.35 12.92
CA LEU A 270 4.08 12.38 11.53
C LEU A 270 4.40 10.98 10.98
N GLY A 271 4.21 9.94 11.78
CA GLY A 271 4.40 8.55 11.40
C GLY A 271 3.31 8.06 10.43
N ASN A 272 3.68 7.13 9.55
CA ASN A 272 2.78 6.60 8.52
C ASN A 272 1.50 5.98 9.09
N THR A 273 1.56 5.41 10.30
CA THR A 273 0.40 4.84 10.99
C THR A 273 -0.71 5.87 11.20
N ILE A 274 -0.39 7.03 11.79
CA ILE A 274 -1.35 8.12 12.01
C ILE A 274 -1.85 8.72 10.69
N GLN A 275 -0.95 8.91 9.72
CA GLN A 275 -1.31 9.43 8.39
C GLN A 275 -2.34 8.53 7.69
N ASN A 276 -2.07 7.21 7.66
CA ASN A 276 -2.95 6.25 7.00
C ASN A 276 -4.25 6.05 7.79
N ALA A 277 -4.22 6.09 9.12
CA ALA A 277 -5.42 6.04 9.95
C ALA A 277 -6.34 7.25 9.68
N ALA A 278 -5.77 8.46 9.63
CA ALA A 278 -6.52 9.67 9.31
C ALA A 278 -7.07 9.65 7.88
N ALA A 279 -6.30 9.17 6.90
CA ALA A 279 -6.78 9.00 5.53
C ALA A 279 -7.94 7.99 5.46
N LEU A 280 -7.83 6.87 6.19
CA LEU A 280 -8.89 5.85 6.26
C LEU A 280 -10.17 6.43 6.89
N LEU A 281 -10.06 7.11 8.03
CA LEU A 281 -11.19 7.79 8.66
C LEU A 281 -11.84 8.81 7.73
N ASN A 282 -11.05 9.56 6.97
CA ASN A 282 -11.55 10.50 5.96
C ASN A 282 -12.37 9.77 4.89
N ASN A 283 -11.93 8.61 4.41
CA ASN A 283 -12.69 7.79 3.46
C ASN A 283 -14.00 7.27 4.06
N LEU A 284 -13.97 6.86 5.33
CA LEU A 284 -15.18 6.40 6.03
C LEU A 284 -16.21 7.54 6.11
N VAL A 285 -15.86 8.71 6.63
CA VAL A 285 -16.83 9.81 6.80
C VAL A 285 -17.26 10.47 5.48
N SER A 286 -16.42 10.40 4.45
CA SER A 286 -16.75 10.92 3.11
C SER A 286 -17.79 10.06 2.40
N TYR A 287 -18.02 8.83 2.86
CA TYR A 287 -18.97 7.91 2.25
C TYR A 287 -20.41 8.22 2.66
N ASN A 288 -21.27 8.49 1.67
CA ASN A 288 -22.66 8.89 1.88
C ASN A 288 -23.51 7.92 2.71
N SER A 289 -23.17 6.63 2.75
CA SER A 289 -23.89 5.64 3.56
C SER A 289 -23.03 5.08 4.70
N SER A 290 -22.05 5.85 5.18
CA SER A 290 -21.27 5.47 6.36
C SER A 290 -22.13 5.45 7.62
N ASN A 291 -21.82 4.52 8.51
CA ASN A 291 -22.40 4.46 9.83
C ASN A 291 -21.78 5.55 10.73
N MET A 292 -22.19 6.80 10.53
CA MET A 292 -21.72 7.93 11.33
C MET A 292 -22.00 7.76 12.82
N ALA A 293 -23.10 7.10 13.20
CA ALA A 293 -23.42 6.82 14.60
C ALA A 293 -22.32 5.97 15.27
N LEU A 294 -21.88 4.88 14.61
CA LEU A 294 -20.77 4.07 15.08
C LEU A 294 -19.50 4.91 15.28
N LEU A 295 -19.16 5.77 14.33
CA LEU A 295 -17.96 6.61 14.44
C LEU A 295 -18.05 7.58 15.63
N TYR A 296 -19.21 8.21 15.85
CA TYR A 296 -19.42 9.06 17.02
C TYR A 296 -19.34 8.29 18.34
N GLU A 297 -19.93 7.09 18.41
CA GLU A 297 -19.86 6.21 19.58
C GLU A 297 -18.43 5.82 19.93
N GLN A 298 -17.57 5.63 18.92
CA GLN A 298 -16.14 5.34 19.07
C GLN A 298 -15.29 6.60 19.34
N GLY A 299 -15.91 7.76 19.56
CA GLY A 299 -15.20 8.97 19.97
C GLY A 299 -14.60 9.79 18.82
N LEU A 300 -15.08 9.66 17.58
CA LEU A 300 -14.60 10.37 16.40
C LEU A 300 -14.26 11.85 16.68
N VAL A 301 -15.19 12.61 17.26
CA VAL A 301 -14.99 14.05 17.55
C VAL A 301 -13.81 14.30 18.48
N HIS A 302 -13.69 13.50 19.54
CA HIS A 302 -12.61 13.66 20.52
C HIS A 302 -11.24 13.41 19.88
N HIS A 303 -11.12 12.30 19.14
CA HIS A 303 -9.86 11.95 18.47
C HIS A 303 -9.45 12.99 17.42
N ILE A 304 -10.39 13.46 16.59
CA ILE A 304 -10.09 14.49 15.58
C ILE A 304 -9.66 15.79 16.25
N CYS A 305 -10.35 16.23 17.31
CA CYS A 305 -9.97 17.45 18.02
C CYS A 305 -8.54 17.37 18.53
N ASN A 306 -8.18 16.27 19.21
CA ASN A 306 -6.84 16.10 19.76
C ASN A 306 -5.79 16.09 18.63
N LEU A 307 -6.00 15.27 17.60
CA LEU A 307 -5.09 15.19 16.45
C LEU A 307 -4.93 16.55 15.73
N LEU A 308 -6.01 17.32 15.57
CA LEU A 308 -5.94 18.66 14.97
C LEU A 308 -5.15 19.63 15.83
N ILE A 309 -5.36 19.63 17.15
CA ILE A 309 -4.65 20.50 18.09
C ILE A 309 -3.15 20.18 18.07
N GLU A 310 -2.80 18.91 18.17
CA GLU A 310 -1.40 18.48 18.20
C GLU A 310 -0.69 18.69 16.85
N THR A 311 -1.36 18.35 15.73
CA THR A 311 -0.82 18.61 14.39
C THR A 311 -0.65 20.11 14.13
N ALA A 312 -1.57 20.93 14.60
CA ALA A 312 -1.47 22.38 14.50
C ALA A 312 -0.29 22.95 15.28
N ALA A 313 -0.06 22.46 16.51
CA ALA A 313 1.09 22.84 17.31
C ALA A 313 2.40 22.53 16.56
N LEU A 314 2.49 21.31 15.98
CA LEU A 314 3.63 20.94 15.14
C LEU A 314 3.80 21.84 13.92
N CYS A 315 2.73 22.21 13.23
CA CYS A 315 2.80 23.11 12.07
C CYS A 315 3.29 24.52 12.44
N LEU A 316 2.98 25.00 13.65
CA LEU A 316 3.39 26.33 14.12
C LEU A 316 4.83 26.34 14.65
N ASP A 317 5.30 25.22 15.18
CA ASP A 317 6.63 25.08 15.77
C ASP A 317 7.70 24.53 14.81
N ALA A 318 7.31 24.03 13.63
CA ALA A 318 8.23 23.34 12.72
C ALA A 318 9.15 24.31 11.94
N ASP A 319 10.45 24.24 12.23
CA ASP A 319 11.51 24.84 11.40
C ASP A 319 11.87 23.97 10.16
N ASP A 320 11.49 22.68 10.17
CA ASP A 320 11.88 21.71 9.15
C ASP A 320 10.83 21.55 8.03
N LYS A 321 11.25 21.82 6.79
CA LYS A 321 10.41 21.77 5.58
C LYS A 321 9.82 20.39 5.28
N SER A 322 10.51 19.29 5.57
CA SER A 322 9.95 17.95 5.32
C SER A 322 8.83 17.61 6.30
N ASN A 323 8.99 17.98 7.56
CA ASN A 323 7.97 17.75 8.59
C ASN A 323 6.73 18.60 8.32
N ILE A 324 6.90 19.83 7.83
CA ILE A 324 5.77 20.69 7.41
C ILE A 324 4.95 20.01 6.31
N LYS A 325 5.56 19.40 5.29
CA LYS A 325 4.81 18.73 4.21
C LYS A 325 3.97 17.57 4.75
N THR A 326 4.55 16.72 5.58
CA THR A 326 3.84 15.58 6.18
C THR A 326 2.74 16.04 7.14
N ALA A 327 3.00 17.08 7.94
CA ALA A 327 2.01 17.68 8.82
C ALA A 327 0.85 18.29 8.02
N ASN A 328 1.14 18.96 6.90
CA ASN A 328 0.12 19.51 6.00
C ASN A 328 -0.78 18.42 5.42
N ASN A 329 -0.21 17.28 5.00
CA ASN A 329 -1.01 16.16 4.49
C ASN A 329 -1.96 15.60 5.56
N LEU A 330 -1.47 15.39 6.78
CA LEU A 330 -2.31 14.97 7.91
C LEU A 330 -3.43 15.98 8.16
N PHE A 331 -3.06 17.25 8.20
CA PHE A 331 -3.98 18.34 8.46
C PHE A 331 -5.09 18.41 7.40
N LEU A 332 -4.76 18.20 6.12
CA LEU A 332 -5.75 18.12 5.04
C LEU A 332 -6.72 16.95 5.23
N SER A 333 -6.23 15.77 5.61
CA SER A 333 -7.10 14.63 5.93
C SER A 333 -8.02 14.93 7.11
N LEU A 334 -7.49 15.52 8.19
CA LEU A 334 -8.27 15.89 9.37
C LEU A 334 -9.33 16.97 9.08
N LEU A 335 -9.02 17.94 8.22
CA LEU A 335 -10.00 18.93 7.75
C LEU A 335 -11.08 18.31 6.86
N GLY A 336 -10.70 17.34 6.03
CA GLY A 336 -11.65 16.51 5.28
C GLY A 336 -12.63 15.84 6.22
N ILE A 337 -12.14 15.22 7.29
CA ILE A 337 -13.01 14.58 8.27
C ILE A 337 -13.94 15.60 8.92
N LEU A 338 -13.39 16.70 9.41
CA LEU A 338 -14.14 17.79 10.05
C LEU A 338 -15.26 18.32 9.15
N HIS A 339 -14.97 18.54 7.87
CA HIS A 339 -15.94 19.01 6.89
C HIS A 339 -17.13 18.07 6.75
N HIS A 340 -16.87 16.76 6.60
CA HIS A 340 -17.91 15.76 6.45
C HIS A 340 -18.73 15.59 7.74
N THR A 341 -18.09 15.61 8.91
CA THR A 341 -18.76 15.61 10.22
C THR A 341 -19.73 16.80 10.35
N LEU A 342 -19.30 18.00 9.96
CA LEU A 342 -20.14 19.22 10.01
C LEU A 342 -21.29 19.18 8.99
N ILE A 343 -21.06 18.68 7.77
CA ILE A 343 -22.11 18.49 6.76
C ILE A 343 -23.16 17.50 7.28
N TYR A 344 -22.73 16.38 7.85
CA TYR A 344 -23.62 15.38 8.42
C TYR A 344 -24.51 16.00 9.51
N THR A 345 -23.91 16.69 10.48
CA THR A 345 -24.64 17.33 11.58
C THR A 345 -25.62 18.39 11.07
N ALA A 346 -25.20 19.25 10.14
CA ALA A 346 -26.08 20.25 9.56
C ALA A 346 -27.24 19.64 8.78
N ASN A 347 -27.03 18.52 8.09
CA ASN A 347 -28.09 17.80 7.40
C ASN A 347 -29.12 17.23 8.36
N ILE A 348 -28.69 16.56 9.43
CA ILE A 348 -29.58 16.02 10.46
C ILE A 348 -30.39 17.15 11.10
N VAL A 349 -29.74 18.21 11.58
CA VAL A 349 -30.41 19.36 12.20
C VAL A 349 -31.41 20.01 11.22
N ARG A 350 -31.02 20.19 9.95
CA ARG A 350 -31.90 20.75 8.91
C ARG A 350 -33.14 19.88 8.69
N LEU A 351 -32.98 18.57 8.57
CA LEU A 351 -34.08 17.62 8.38
C LEU A 351 -35.02 17.62 9.59
N THR A 352 -34.48 17.61 10.80
CA THR A 352 -35.26 17.70 12.04
C THR A 352 -36.06 19.01 12.11
N LEU A 353 -35.45 20.15 11.82
CA LEU A 353 -36.14 21.46 11.80
C LEU A 353 -37.22 21.52 10.71
N GLN A 354 -37.00 20.90 9.56
CA GLN A 354 -38.00 20.81 8.49
C GLN A 354 -39.18 19.92 8.88
N ALA A 355 -38.92 18.78 9.51
CA ALA A 355 -39.96 17.87 10.02
C ALA A 355 -40.81 18.52 11.12
N GLN A 356 -40.19 19.30 12.01
CA GLN A 356 -40.89 20.13 12.99
C GLN A 356 -41.82 21.15 12.32
N LYS A 357 -41.31 21.89 11.32
CA LYS A 357 -42.11 22.88 10.59
C LYS A 357 -43.28 22.26 9.82
N ALA A 358 -43.12 21.04 9.35
CA ALA A 358 -44.17 20.29 8.64
C ALA A 358 -45.18 19.61 9.58
N GLY A 359 -45.00 19.69 10.91
CA GLY A 359 -45.90 19.07 11.89
C GLY A 359 -45.78 17.55 12.00
N ILE A 360 -44.72 16.96 11.44
CA ILE A 360 -44.52 15.49 11.38
C ILE A 360 -43.86 14.97 12.66
N GLY A 361 -43.31 15.85 13.50
CA GLY A 361 -42.58 15.47 14.72
C GLY A 361 -41.23 14.85 14.39
N GLY A 362 -40.23 15.68 14.11
CA GLY A 362 -38.84 15.21 13.92
C GLY A 362 -38.20 14.78 15.24
N ASP A 363 -37.19 13.91 15.17
CA ASP A 363 -36.40 13.51 16.34
C ASP A 363 -35.49 14.66 16.78
N THR A 364 -36.01 15.49 17.67
CA THR A 364 -35.31 16.66 18.23
C THR A 364 -34.21 16.27 19.18
N GLN A 365 -34.43 15.19 19.94
CA GLN A 365 -33.48 14.75 20.95
C GLN A 365 -32.20 14.26 20.29
N ALA A 366 -32.30 13.42 19.25
CA ALA A 366 -31.12 12.95 18.52
C ALA A 366 -30.33 14.11 17.87
N ALA A 367 -31.02 15.15 17.40
CA ALA A 367 -30.35 16.33 16.84
C ALA A 367 -29.65 17.18 17.92
N GLU A 368 -30.26 17.33 19.09
CA GLU A 368 -29.64 18.02 20.23
C GLU A 368 -28.43 17.26 20.78
N ASP A 369 -28.56 15.94 20.95
CA ASP A 369 -27.45 15.07 21.39
C ASP A 369 -26.28 15.14 20.41
N LEU A 370 -26.57 15.13 19.10
CA LEU A 370 -25.54 15.27 18.07
C LEU A 370 -24.83 16.63 18.11
N LEU A 371 -25.54 17.71 18.43
CA LEU A 371 -24.94 19.04 18.63
C LEU A 371 -24.07 19.08 19.89
N LEU A 372 -24.48 18.42 20.97
CA LEU A 372 -23.70 18.31 22.20
C LEU A 372 -22.41 17.52 21.98
N ILE A 373 -22.48 16.40 21.27
CA ILE A 373 -21.31 15.59 20.90
C ILE A 373 -20.30 16.41 20.07
N ASN A 374 -20.80 17.27 19.17
CA ASN A 374 -19.97 18.11 18.31
C ASN A 374 -19.51 19.43 18.95
N LYS A 375 -19.90 19.72 20.19
CA LYS A 375 -19.50 20.96 20.89
C LYS A 375 -17.98 21.21 20.88
N PRO A 376 -17.09 20.21 21.11
CA PRO A 376 -15.63 20.42 21.09
C PRO A 376 -15.10 20.96 19.76
N LEU A 377 -15.79 20.73 18.64
CA LEU A 377 -15.37 21.26 17.33
C LEU A 377 -15.39 22.79 17.30
N THR A 378 -16.21 23.42 18.15
CA THR A 378 -16.28 24.89 18.23
C THR A 378 -15.04 25.51 18.87
N ASP A 379 -14.30 24.76 19.70
CA ASP A 379 -13.07 25.23 20.33
C ASP A 379 -11.91 25.30 19.31
N LEU A 380 -12.01 24.55 18.20
CA LEU A 380 -11.02 24.55 17.11
C LEU A 380 -11.05 25.82 16.25
N ILE A 381 -12.09 26.66 16.36
CA ILE A 381 -12.28 27.84 15.49
C ILE A 381 -11.06 28.77 15.56
N SER A 382 -10.61 29.11 16.77
CA SER A 382 -9.50 30.03 16.97
C SER A 382 -8.20 29.47 16.38
N LEU A 383 -7.96 28.16 16.56
CA LEU A 383 -6.80 27.45 16.05
C LEU A 383 -6.76 27.47 14.51
N LEU A 384 -7.90 27.15 13.88
CA LEU A 384 -8.00 27.12 12.42
C LEU A 384 -7.87 28.51 11.79
N ILE A 385 -8.38 29.55 12.46
CA ILE A 385 -8.16 30.94 12.04
C ILE A 385 -6.67 31.28 12.11
N GLN A 386 -5.96 30.89 13.17
CA GLN A 386 -4.53 31.15 13.31
C GLN A 386 -3.73 30.48 12.18
N LEU A 387 -4.01 29.22 11.88
CA LEU A 387 -3.33 28.43 10.85
C LEU A 387 -3.61 28.93 9.43
N GLN A 388 -4.78 29.52 9.19
CA GLN A 388 -5.13 30.12 7.90
C GLN A 388 -4.13 31.21 7.46
N TRP A 389 -3.51 31.91 8.41
CA TRP A 389 -2.55 32.97 8.10
C TRP A 389 -1.13 32.46 7.89
N THR A 390 -0.80 31.28 8.42
CA THR A 390 0.57 30.72 8.38
C THR A 390 0.79 29.73 7.24
N LEU A 391 -0.26 29.09 6.71
CA LEU A 391 -0.15 28.05 5.69
C LEU A 391 -0.88 28.44 4.38
N PRO A 392 -0.15 28.81 3.30
CA PRO A 392 -0.75 29.23 2.03
C PRO A 392 -1.59 28.16 1.32
N ASP A 393 -1.27 26.87 1.51
CA ASP A 393 -1.91 25.73 0.85
C ASP A 393 -3.34 25.45 1.36
N LEU A 394 -3.78 26.12 2.43
CA LEU A 394 -5.11 25.98 3.04
C LEU A 394 -6.20 26.86 2.40
N HIS A 395 -5.85 27.65 1.37
CA HIS A 395 -6.77 28.54 0.67
C HIS A 395 -8.06 27.85 0.11
N PRO A 396 -8.04 26.57 -0.35
CA PRO A 396 -9.24 25.87 -0.81
C PRO A 396 -10.31 25.66 0.27
N TRP A 397 -9.95 25.69 1.56
CA TRP A 397 -10.88 25.47 2.68
C TRP A 397 -11.65 26.72 3.11
N LEU A 398 -11.49 27.83 2.37
CA LEU A 398 -12.25 29.07 2.56
C LEU A 398 -13.78 28.88 2.50
N HIS A 399 -14.26 27.82 1.84
CA HIS A 399 -15.69 27.49 1.73
C HIS A 399 -16.33 27.03 3.04
N LEU A 400 -15.55 26.69 4.07
CA LEU A 400 -16.07 26.38 5.41
C LEU A 400 -16.46 27.64 6.21
N ARG A 401 -16.09 28.86 5.76
CA ARG A 401 -16.48 30.17 6.38
C ARG A 401 -17.94 30.31 6.81
N PRO A 402 -18.94 29.83 6.06
CA PRO A 402 -20.34 29.92 6.47
C PRO A 402 -20.65 29.12 7.74
N PHE A 403 -20.08 27.93 7.89
CA PHE A 403 -20.24 27.08 9.08
C PHE A 403 -19.61 27.75 10.32
N TRP A 404 -18.44 28.36 10.16
CA TRP A 404 -17.75 29.11 11.21
C TRP A 404 -18.54 30.33 11.71
N SER A 405 -19.33 30.96 10.84
CA SER A 405 -20.19 32.10 11.22
C SER A 405 -21.43 31.70 12.02
N MET A 406 -21.85 30.44 11.93
CA MET A 406 -23.06 29.92 12.58
C MET A 406 -22.79 29.57 14.05
N ALA A 407 -21.61 29.06 14.38
CA ALA A 407 -21.16 28.82 15.77
C ALA A 407 -20.99 30.14 16.56
N ARG A 408 -20.60 31.23 15.89
CA ARG A 408 -20.45 32.56 16.51
C ARG A 408 -21.77 33.24 16.90
N LYS A 409 -22.92 32.69 16.51
CA LYS A 409 -24.25 33.23 16.83
C LYS A 409 -24.93 32.53 18.01
N ASN A 410 -24.34 31.45 18.53
CA ASN A 410 -24.87 30.67 19.65
C ASN A 410 -23.90 30.59 20.86
N THR A 411 -22.84 31.39 20.86
CA THR A 411 -22.10 31.82 22.07
C THR A 411 -22.44 33.26 22.37
#